data_AF-A0A2E7Z1P9-F1
#
_entry.id   AF-A0A2E7Z1P9-F1
#
_cell.length_a   1.000
_cell.length_b   1.000
_cell.length_c   1.000
_cell.angle_alpha   90.00
_cell.angle_beta   90.00
_cell.angle_gamma   90.00
#
_symmetry.space_group_name_H-M   'P 1'
#
loop_
_entity.id
_entity.type
_entity.pdbx_description
1 polymer ?
#
loop_
_entity_poly.entity_id
_entity_poly.type
_entity_poly.pdbx_seq_one_letter_code
_entity_poly.pdbx_strand_id
1 'polypeptide(L)'
;MTQGPDNGHDHAADTHRPGPPSESEDTQFNWRIHHPFEGVEDRVAVEVGPWKGLLPRWRFVLPADFDSPQRWGVGPAGTGEINEDVRLPAKDGPIQMVNGPLVVWFGGHESLTTKQSAYLVLEGQPPHYIAFGQADNVGGPPDNLEGISFGDDHPTHPDAYIDQSHGHAQVAPPPHPPGFDPHTGHDHSPGHWEHDLSAHDHSDHQH
;
A
#
# COMPACT_ATOMS: atom_id res chain seq x y z
N MET A 1 -41.15 -2.87 46.56
CA MET A 1 -39.97 -2.66 47.41
C MET A 1 -39.66 -4.02 48.02
N THR A 2 -38.53 -4.71 47.86
CA THR A 2 -37.24 -4.50 47.17
C THR A 2 -36.43 -5.80 47.40
N GLN A 3 -35.68 -6.27 46.38
CA GLN A 3 -34.48 -7.15 46.45
C GLN A 3 -34.65 -8.61 46.97
N GLY A 4 -34.07 -9.67 46.39
CA GLY A 4 -33.19 -9.89 45.23
C GLY A 4 -32.73 -11.38 45.25
N PRO A 5 -32.51 -12.05 44.10
CA PRO A 5 -31.97 -13.40 44.05
C PRO A 5 -30.46 -13.35 43.81
N ASP A 6 -29.66 -14.08 44.59
CA ASP A 6 -28.22 -14.22 44.31
C ASP A 6 -27.80 -15.68 44.42
N ASN A 7 -27.72 -16.32 43.25
CA ASN A 7 -27.10 -17.61 43.00
C ASN A 7 -26.21 -17.39 41.77
N GLY A 8 -25.00 -16.90 41.98
CA GLY A 8 -24.02 -16.65 40.92
C GLY A 8 -22.68 -17.26 41.31
N HIS A 9 -22.34 -18.40 40.69
CA HIS A 9 -21.04 -19.03 40.83
C HIS A 9 -19.95 -18.12 40.27
N ASP A 10 -18.93 -17.86 41.08
CA ASP A 10 -17.65 -17.29 40.67
C ASP A 10 -16.93 -18.22 39.69
N HIS A 11 -16.75 -17.77 38.44
CA HIS A 11 -15.70 -18.29 37.58
C HIS A 11 -14.82 -17.14 37.08
N ALA A 12 -13.58 -17.18 37.56
CA ALA A 12 -12.44 -16.41 37.10
C ALA A 12 -12.08 -16.75 35.64
N ALA A 13 -11.31 -15.82 35.05
CA ALA A 13 -10.58 -15.91 33.78
C ALA A 13 -11.38 -15.65 32.50
N ASP A 14 -11.59 -14.37 32.15
CA ASP A 14 -11.73 -13.98 30.74
C ASP A 14 -10.31 -13.74 30.19
N THR A 15 -9.82 -14.83 29.65
CA THR A 15 -8.56 -15.03 28.94
C THR A 15 -8.35 -13.97 27.87
N HIS A 16 -7.13 -13.42 27.77
CA HIS A 16 -6.63 -12.74 26.58
C HIS A 16 -6.97 -13.59 25.35
N ARG A 17 -8.06 -13.24 24.65
CA ARG A 17 -8.42 -13.86 23.39
C ARG A 17 -7.42 -13.33 22.37
N PRO A 18 -6.52 -14.17 21.82
CA PRO A 18 -5.75 -13.77 20.66
C PRO A 18 -6.79 -13.42 19.58
N GLY A 19 -6.61 -12.26 18.94
CA GLY A 19 -7.34 -11.96 17.70
C GLY A 19 -7.18 -13.11 16.71
N PRO A 20 -8.11 -13.26 15.75
CA PRO A 20 -8.01 -14.33 14.77
C PRO A 20 -6.60 -14.32 14.17
N PRO A 21 -5.91 -15.46 14.07
CA PRO A 21 -4.65 -15.51 13.35
C PRO A 21 -4.92 -15.03 11.93
N SER A 22 -4.28 -13.93 11.53
CA SER A 22 -4.24 -13.55 10.12
C SER A 22 -3.79 -14.78 9.35
N GLU A 23 -4.62 -15.21 8.41
CA GLU A 23 -4.28 -16.23 7.42
C GLU A 23 -3.21 -15.63 6.50
N SER A 24 -1.98 -15.64 6.99
CA SER A 24 -0.80 -15.34 6.19
C SER A 24 0.03 -16.61 6.24
N GLU A 25 0.12 -17.28 5.10
CA GLU A 25 1.26 -18.17 4.82
C GLU A 25 2.52 -17.47 5.34
N ASP A 26 3.33 -18.18 6.12
CA ASP A 26 4.50 -17.67 6.88
C ASP A 26 5.27 -16.62 6.05
N THR A 27 5.05 -15.33 6.33
CA THR A 27 5.69 -14.23 5.59
C THR A 27 7.20 -14.42 5.63
N GLN A 28 7.91 -14.24 4.51
CA GLN A 28 9.35 -14.40 4.44
C GLN A 28 10.07 -13.36 5.32
N PHE A 29 9.49 -12.17 5.48
CA PHE A 29 10.05 -11.07 6.24
C PHE A 29 9.15 -10.64 7.40
N ASN A 30 9.79 -10.08 8.44
CA ASN A 30 9.10 -9.47 9.56
C ASN A 30 8.85 -7.99 9.22
N TRP A 31 7.60 -7.68 8.87
CA TRP A 31 7.14 -6.34 8.51
C TRP A 31 6.56 -5.63 9.73
N ARG A 32 6.89 -4.34 9.88
CA ARG A 32 6.22 -3.46 10.84
C ARG A 32 5.98 -2.08 10.22
N ILE A 33 4.84 -1.50 10.53
CA ILE A 33 4.46 -0.17 10.06
C ILE A 33 4.37 0.74 11.27
N HIS A 34 5.15 1.81 11.26
CA HIS A 34 5.16 2.85 12.28
C HIS A 34 4.40 4.06 11.74
N HIS A 35 3.28 4.39 12.38
CA HIS A 35 2.46 5.55 12.03
C HIS A 35 1.70 6.07 13.26
N PRO A 36 1.72 7.38 13.56
CA PRO A 36 2.56 8.40 12.93
C PRO A 36 4.04 8.18 13.26
N PHE A 37 4.94 8.42 12.30
CA PHE A 37 6.38 8.29 12.51
C PHE A 37 7.03 9.63 12.85
N GLU A 38 7.93 9.64 13.84
CA GLU A 38 8.58 10.86 14.38
C GLU A 38 7.60 11.96 14.82
N GLY A 39 6.36 11.59 15.16
CA GLY A 39 5.32 12.53 15.57
C GLY A 39 4.71 13.37 14.43
N VAL A 40 4.98 13.02 13.18
CA VAL A 40 4.35 13.64 12.00
C VAL A 40 3.19 12.78 11.54
N GLU A 41 1.98 13.36 11.49
CA GLU A 41 0.74 12.62 11.18
C GLU A 41 0.82 11.92 9.83
N ASP A 42 1.15 12.63 8.76
CA ASP A 42 1.22 12.07 7.40
C ASP A 42 2.58 11.42 7.08
N ARG A 43 3.24 10.83 8.07
CA ARG A 43 4.54 10.15 7.90
C ARG A 43 4.45 8.71 8.37
N VAL A 44 4.81 7.79 7.48
CA VAL A 44 4.89 6.35 7.75
C VAL A 44 6.35 5.92 7.70
N ALA A 45 6.77 5.06 8.62
CA ALA A 45 7.99 4.26 8.42
C ALA A 45 7.66 2.78 8.32
N VAL A 46 8.16 2.15 7.27
CA VAL A 46 8.08 0.72 7.03
C VAL A 46 9.40 0.10 7.47
N GLU A 47 9.32 -0.77 8.45
CA GLU A 47 10.44 -1.56 8.96
C GLU A 47 10.36 -2.98 8.42
N VAL A 48 11.47 -3.48 7.88
CA VAL A 48 11.57 -4.86 7.38
C VAL A 48 12.83 -5.52 7.90
N GLY A 49 12.70 -6.71 8.47
CA GLY A 49 13.82 -7.50 8.96
C GLY A 49 13.60 -9.01 8.81
N PRO A 50 14.64 -9.83 9.01
CA PRO A 50 14.48 -11.27 8.98
C PRO A 50 13.80 -11.80 10.25
N TRP A 51 12.96 -12.82 10.12
CA TRP A 51 12.47 -13.59 11.28
C TRP A 51 13.60 -14.32 12.02
N LYS A 52 14.61 -14.78 11.27
CA LYS A 52 15.78 -15.51 11.78
C LYS A 52 16.96 -15.36 10.82
N GLY A 53 18.17 -15.55 11.36
CA GLY A 53 19.38 -15.56 10.55
C GLY A 53 19.80 -14.18 10.04
N LEU A 54 20.49 -14.18 8.90
CA LEU A 54 21.03 -12.99 8.24
C LEU A 54 20.34 -12.81 6.90
N LEU A 55 20.06 -11.56 6.54
CA LEU A 55 19.47 -11.19 5.26
C LEU A 55 20.37 -10.19 4.52
N PRO A 56 21.31 -10.67 3.69
CA PRO A 56 22.22 -9.82 2.91
C PRO A 56 21.50 -9.20 1.71
N ARG A 57 22.09 -8.14 1.13
CA ARG A 57 21.70 -7.60 -0.20
C ARG A 57 20.20 -7.34 -0.36
N TRP A 58 19.60 -6.76 0.66
CA TRP A 58 18.17 -6.46 0.71
C TRP A 58 17.81 -5.24 -0.15
N ARG A 59 16.57 -5.20 -0.65
CA ARG A 59 16.06 -4.15 -1.53
C ARG A 59 14.62 -3.81 -1.16
N PHE A 60 14.32 -2.53 -1.04
CA PHE A 60 12.97 -2.01 -1.22
C PHE A 60 12.69 -1.80 -2.71
N VAL A 61 11.43 -1.95 -3.08
CA VAL A 61 10.91 -1.73 -4.43
C VAL A 61 9.63 -0.91 -4.33
N LEU A 62 9.55 0.15 -5.13
CA LEU A 62 8.44 1.09 -5.18
C LEU A 62 7.96 1.29 -6.62
N PRO A 63 6.69 1.66 -6.83
CA PRO A 63 6.22 2.17 -8.12
C PRO A 63 7.11 3.31 -8.62
N ALA A 64 7.46 3.30 -9.91
CA ALA A 64 8.35 4.29 -10.50
C ALA A 64 7.74 5.70 -10.59
N ASP A 65 6.42 5.80 -10.53
CA ASP A 65 5.63 7.03 -10.53
C ASP A 65 5.39 7.60 -9.13
N PHE A 66 5.98 7.00 -8.08
CA PHE A 66 5.84 7.49 -6.72
C PHE A 66 6.77 8.69 -6.45
N ASP A 67 6.20 9.88 -6.36
CA ASP A 67 6.90 11.18 -6.31
C ASP A 67 7.20 11.73 -4.90
N SER A 68 6.93 11.00 -3.81
CA SER A 68 7.20 11.52 -2.46
C SER A 68 8.68 11.44 -2.06
N PRO A 69 9.15 12.31 -1.14
CA PRO A 69 10.44 12.16 -0.48
C PRO A 69 10.54 10.82 0.23
N GLN A 70 11.65 10.11 -0.01
CA GLN A 70 11.92 8.81 0.60
C GLN A 70 13.23 8.93 1.39
N ARG A 71 13.15 8.70 2.70
CA ARG A 71 14.34 8.43 3.51
C ARG A 71 14.42 6.93 3.72
N TRP A 72 15.61 6.36 3.63
CA TRP A 72 15.78 4.93 3.86
C TRP A 72 17.11 4.66 4.51
N GLY A 73 17.18 3.56 5.25
CA GLY A 73 18.33 3.28 6.07
C GLY A 73 18.27 1.95 6.76
N VAL A 74 19.17 1.77 7.71
CA VAL A 74 19.18 0.64 8.65
C VAL A 74 19.14 1.15 10.07
N GLY A 75 18.61 0.35 10.99
CA GLY A 75 18.60 0.73 12.40
C GLY A 75 18.26 -0.42 13.33
N PRO A 76 18.34 -0.20 14.65
CA PRO A 76 17.90 -1.19 15.63
C PRO A 76 16.44 -1.59 15.37
N ALA A 77 16.14 -2.88 15.40
CA ALA A 77 14.79 -3.37 15.13
C ALA A 77 13.78 -2.87 16.16
N GLY A 78 12.65 -2.33 15.70
CA GLY A 78 11.54 -1.86 16.53
C GLY A 78 11.74 -0.51 17.22
N THR A 79 12.86 0.19 17.02
CA THR A 79 13.08 1.51 17.66
C THR A 79 12.65 2.67 16.78
N GLY A 80 12.56 2.47 15.46
CA GLY A 80 12.33 3.56 14.52
C GLY A 80 13.53 4.50 14.34
N GLU A 81 14.67 4.20 14.97
CA GLU A 81 15.91 4.95 14.72
C GLU A 81 16.49 4.54 13.36
N ILE A 82 16.85 5.51 12.53
CA ILE A 82 17.31 5.25 11.15
C ILE A 82 18.70 5.86 10.96
N ASN A 83 19.62 5.02 10.49
CA ASN A 83 20.90 5.44 9.93
C ASN A 83 20.81 5.40 8.40
N GLU A 84 20.82 6.58 7.79
CA GLU A 84 20.74 6.78 6.33
C GLU A 84 22.10 6.55 5.63
N ASP A 85 23.22 6.50 6.37
CA ASP A 85 24.55 6.17 5.86
C ASP A 85 24.69 4.65 5.62
N VAL A 86 23.85 4.11 4.74
CA VAL A 86 23.83 2.69 4.42
C VAL A 86 25.15 2.30 3.76
N ARG A 87 25.81 1.29 4.34
CA ARG A 87 27.08 0.79 3.81
C ARG A 87 26.87 0.09 2.48
N LEU A 88 27.59 0.57 1.46
CA LEU A 88 27.46 0.14 0.07
C LEU A 88 26.00 0.24 -0.37
N PRO A 89 25.44 1.45 -0.58
CA PRO A 89 24.08 1.57 -1.05
C PRO A 89 23.98 1.06 -2.50
N ALA A 90 22.86 0.41 -2.82
CA ALA A 90 22.48 0.02 -4.16
C ALA A 90 21.17 0.71 -4.52
N LYS A 91 21.07 1.28 -5.72
CA LYS A 91 19.82 1.83 -6.25
C LYS A 91 19.88 1.85 -7.77
N ASP A 92 18.75 1.56 -8.41
CA ASP A 92 18.61 1.67 -9.86
C ASP A 92 17.12 1.70 -10.23
N GLY A 93 16.86 1.80 -11.54
CA GLY A 93 15.54 1.90 -12.12
C GLY A 93 15.33 3.22 -12.86
N PRO A 94 14.18 3.38 -13.53
CA PRO A 94 13.05 2.45 -13.54
C PRO A 94 13.30 1.17 -14.35
N ILE A 95 12.80 0.03 -13.86
CA ILE A 95 12.79 -1.27 -14.56
C ILE A 95 11.39 -1.85 -14.59
N GLN A 96 11.08 -2.66 -15.61
CA GLN A 96 9.80 -3.36 -15.71
C GLN A 96 9.84 -4.64 -14.87
N MET A 97 8.93 -4.79 -13.90
CA MET A 97 8.71 -6.08 -13.26
C MET A 97 8.18 -7.10 -14.27
N VAL A 98 8.56 -8.37 -14.14
CA VAL A 98 8.04 -9.44 -15.00
C VAL A 98 6.52 -9.51 -14.85
N ASN A 99 5.78 -9.18 -15.92
CA ASN A 99 4.32 -9.06 -15.93
C ASN A 99 3.75 -8.09 -14.86
N GLY A 100 4.56 -7.17 -14.36
CA GLY A 100 4.16 -6.18 -13.34
C GLY A 100 4.37 -4.75 -13.81
N PRO A 101 4.25 -3.75 -12.93
CA PRO A 101 4.44 -2.33 -13.26
C PRO A 101 5.93 -1.94 -13.40
N LEU A 102 6.17 -0.68 -13.78
CA LEU A 102 7.49 -0.06 -13.71
C LEU A 102 7.83 0.27 -12.25
N VAL A 103 9.04 -0.06 -11.84
CA VAL A 103 9.50 0.12 -10.46
C VAL A 103 10.90 0.69 -10.38
N VAL A 104 11.16 1.39 -9.28
CA VAL A 104 12.49 1.73 -8.82
C VAL A 104 12.83 0.86 -7.61
N TRP A 105 14.12 0.61 -7.40
CA TRP A 105 14.57 -0.17 -6.26
C TRP A 105 15.82 0.42 -5.62
N PHE A 106 15.96 0.20 -4.32
CA PHE A 106 17.11 0.65 -3.55
C PHE A 106 17.30 -0.21 -2.30
N GLY A 107 18.50 -0.22 -1.73
CA GLY A 107 18.77 -0.94 -0.49
C GLY A 107 20.25 -1.08 -0.17
N GLY A 108 20.55 -1.92 0.81
CA GLY A 108 21.90 -2.12 1.33
C GLY A 108 22.52 -3.46 0.95
N HIS A 109 23.84 -3.55 1.06
CA HIS A 109 24.53 -4.84 0.98
C HIS A 109 24.73 -5.49 2.35
N GLU A 110 24.90 -4.68 3.39
CA GLU A 110 25.10 -5.17 4.75
C GLU A 110 23.89 -5.97 5.23
N SER A 111 24.17 -7.13 5.83
CA SER A 111 23.14 -8.05 6.27
C SER A 111 22.28 -7.47 7.38
N LEU A 112 20.97 -7.55 7.20
CA LEU A 112 20.02 -7.37 8.28
C LEU A 112 20.07 -8.57 9.22
N THR A 113 19.66 -8.34 10.45
CA THR A 113 19.61 -9.36 11.51
C THR A 113 18.31 -9.22 12.28
N THR A 114 18.00 -10.15 13.18
CA THR A 114 16.83 -10.01 14.07
C THR A 114 16.90 -8.78 15.00
N LYS A 115 18.05 -8.09 15.07
CA LYS A 115 18.26 -6.87 15.86
C LYS A 115 18.48 -5.62 15.00
N GLN A 116 18.60 -5.77 13.68
CA GLN A 116 18.88 -4.68 12.75
C GLN A 116 17.98 -4.82 11.53
N SER A 117 17.07 -3.86 11.37
CA SER A 117 16.08 -3.82 10.31
C SER A 117 16.43 -2.77 9.27
N ALA A 118 15.90 -2.92 8.06
CA ALA A 118 15.85 -1.86 7.07
C ALA A 118 14.61 -1.01 7.33
N TYR A 119 14.73 0.29 7.09
CA TYR A 119 13.65 1.25 7.23
C TYR A 119 13.45 2.03 5.94
N LEU A 120 12.19 2.28 5.60
CA LEU A 120 11.76 3.18 4.53
C LEU A 120 10.72 4.14 5.10
N VAL A 121 11.03 5.44 5.05
CA VAL A 121 10.13 6.52 5.47
C VAL A 121 9.48 7.14 4.25
N LEU A 122 8.16 7.25 4.32
CA LEU A 122 7.32 7.85 3.31
C LEU A 122 6.59 9.05 3.91
N GLU A 123 6.54 10.13 3.13
CA GLU A 123 5.79 11.34 3.50
C GLU A 123 4.59 11.52 2.57
N GLY A 124 3.48 11.99 3.14
CA GLY A 124 2.22 12.16 2.43
C GLY A 124 1.49 10.85 2.19
N GLN A 125 0.74 10.78 1.08
CA GLN A 125 0.01 9.58 0.70
C GLN A 125 1.01 8.44 0.38
N PRO A 126 0.93 7.27 1.05
CA PRO A 126 1.78 6.13 0.71
C PRO A 126 1.45 5.58 -0.68
N PRO A 127 2.40 4.91 -1.36
CA PRO A 127 2.13 4.25 -2.63
C PRO A 127 1.14 3.10 -2.45
N HIS A 128 0.49 2.68 -3.54
CA HIS A 128 -0.47 1.57 -3.51
C HIS A 128 0.14 0.27 -2.94
N TYR A 129 1.42 0.03 -3.21
CA TYR A 129 2.16 -1.09 -2.64
C TYR A 129 3.64 -0.74 -2.42
N ILE A 130 4.28 -1.52 -1.56
CA ILE A 130 5.72 -1.57 -1.38
C ILE A 130 6.12 -3.03 -1.41
N ALA A 131 7.22 -3.34 -2.09
CA ALA A 131 7.80 -4.67 -2.03
C ALA A 131 9.21 -4.65 -1.48
N PHE A 132 9.64 -5.81 -0.97
CA PHE A 132 10.94 -6.02 -0.40
C PHE A 132 11.48 -7.39 -0.82
N GLY A 133 12.79 -7.45 -1.02
CA GLY A 133 13.42 -8.65 -1.57
C GLY A 133 14.91 -8.72 -1.30
N GLN A 134 15.50 -9.85 -1.69
CA GLN A 134 16.93 -10.07 -1.67
C GLN A 134 17.46 -10.15 -3.10
N ALA A 135 18.63 -9.55 -3.34
CA ALA A 135 19.37 -9.67 -4.60
C ALA A 135 20.45 -10.76 -4.52
N ASP A 136 20.66 -11.49 -5.61
CA ASP A 136 21.73 -12.47 -5.80
C ASP A 136 23.04 -11.83 -6.22
N ASN A 137 22.98 -10.63 -6.80
CA ASN A 137 24.15 -9.90 -7.28
C ASN A 137 24.36 -8.60 -6.50
N VAL A 138 25.64 -8.24 -6.34
CA VAL A 138 26.03 -6.93 -5.80
C VAL A 138 25.51 -5.85 -6.77
N GLY A 139 24.71 -4.91 -6.27
CA GLY A 139 24.12 -3.86 -7.09
C GLY A 139 23.03 -4.32 -8.06
N GLY A 140 22.54 -5.56 -7.99
CA GLY A 140 21.41 -6.02 -8.80
C GLY A 140 20.04 -5.72 -8.19
N PRO A 141 18.96 -5.87 -8.98
CA PRO A 141 17.59 -5.90 -8.48
C PRO A 141 17.35 -7.13 -7.60
N PRO A 142 16.27 -7.15 -6.80
CA PRO A 142 15.89 -8.35 -6.06
C PRO A 142 15.35 -9.44 -6.99
N ASP A 143 15.66 -10.70 -6.69
CA ASP A 143 15.22 -11.88 -7.47
C ASP A 143 13.89 -12.45 -6.94
N ASN A 144 13.62 -12.23 -5.65
CA ASN A 144 12.38 -12.60 -4.98
C ASN A 144 11.76 -11.36 -4.32
N LEU A 145 10.43 -11.26 -4.34
CA LEU A 145 9.70 -10.14 -3.77
C LEU A 145 8.54 -10.63 -2.92
N GLU A 146 8.40 -9.99 -1.76
CA GLU A 146 7.18 -10.00 -0.95
C GLU A 146 6.75 -8.55 -0.78
N GLY A 147 5.45 -8.27 -0.79
CA GLY A 147 4.97 -6.90 -0.70
C GLY A 147 3.73 -6.74 0.15
N ILE A 148 3.56 -5.52 0.65
CA ILE A 148 2.39 -5.06 1.39
C ILE A 148 1.67 -3.98 0.59
N SER A 149 0.36 -3.87 0.76
CA SER A 149 -0.49 -2.86 0.10
C SER A 149 -1.05 -1.89 1.14
N PHE A 150 -1.23 -0.61 0.75
CA PHE A 150 -1.71 0.46 1.65
C PHE A 150 -3.21 0.80 1.47
N GLY A 151 -4.03 -0.11 0.92
CA GLY A 151 -5.49 0.06 0.79
C GLY A 151 -6.24 -1.20 0.31
N ASP A 152 -7.58 -1.17 0.34
CA ASP A 152 -8.52 -2.24 -0.12
C ASP A 152 -8.58 -2.44 -1.65
N ASP A 153 -7.96 -1.54 -2.43
CA ASP A 153 -7.94 -1.60 -3.90
C ASP A 153 -6.86 -2.57 -4.40
N HIS A 154 -7.06 -3.85 -4.08
CA HIS A 154 -6.51 -4.90 -4.91
C HIS A 154 -7.24 -4.84 -6.25
N PRO A 155 -6.56 -4.90 -7.42
CA PRO A 155 -7.25 -5.25 -8.65
C PRO A 155 -7.90 -6.62 -8.40
N THR A 156 -9.22 -6.61 -8.21
CA THR A 156 -10.00 -7.83 -8.06
C THR A 156 -9.83 -8.60 -9.34
N HIS A 157 -9.06 -9.69 -9.29
CA HIS A 157 -9.13 -10.68 -10.34
C HIS A 157 -10.61 -11.12 -10.43
N PRO A 158 -11.19 -11.22 -11.65
CA PRO A 158 -12.61 -11.49 -11.84
C PRO A 158 -13.12 -12.83 -11.25
N ASP A 159 -12.24 -13.64 -10.65
CA ASP A 159 -12.56 -14.92 -10.01
C ASP A 159 -12.18 -15.00 -8.52
N ALA A 160 -11.79 -13.89 -7.87
CA ALA A 160 -11.59 -13.88 -6.42
C ALA A 160 -12.95 -13.73 -5.70
N TYR A 161 -13.51 -14.86 -5.27
CA TYR A 161 -14.70 -14.89 -4.42
C TYR A 161 -14.37 -14.25 -3.05
N ILE A 162 -14.86 -13.03 -2.82
CA ILE A 162 -14.84 -12.37 -1.51
C ILE A 162 -16.08 -12.82 -0.75
N ASP A 163 -15.89 -13.49 0.38
CA ASP A 163 -16.96 -13.82 1.32
C ASP A 163 -17.54 -12.52 1.91
N GLN A 164 -18.78 -12.20 1.57
CA GLN A 164 -19.49 -10.97 1.95
C GLN A 164 -19.84 -10.89 3.45
N SER A 165 -19.35 -11.81 4.29
CA SER A 165 -19.64 -11.84 5.73
C SER A 165 -18.87 -10.79 6.54
N HIS A 166 -17.86 -10.12 5.96
CA HIS A 166 -17.02 -9.10 6.63
C HIS A 166 -17.29 -7.66 6.16
N GLY A 167 -18.48 -7.37 5.64
CA GLY A 167 -18.91 -6.00 5.40
C GLY A 167 -19.08 -5.24 6.72
N HIS A 168 -18.21 -4.28 7.00
CA HIS A 168 -18.54 -3.20 7.94
C HIS A 168 -19.86 -2.59 7.48
N ALA A 169 -20.83 -2.52 8.40
CA ALA A 169 -22.16 -2.00 8.15
C ALA A 169 -22.07 -0.67 7.38
N GLN A 170 -22.50 -0.67 6.12
CA GLN A 170 -22.79 0.55 5.40
C GLN A 170 -23.85 1.29 6.24
N VAL A 171 -23.45 2.38 6.88
CA VAL A 171 -24.41 3.33 7.43
C VAL A 171 -25.19 3.86 6.23
N ALA A 172 -26.46 3.46 6.14
CA ALA A 172 -27.34 3.87 5.07
C ALA A 172 -27.34 5.41 4.94
N PRO A 173 -27.28 5.97 3.72
CA PRO A 173 -27.50 7.39 3.55
C PRO A 173 -28.90 7.78 4.05
N PRO A 174 -29.08 8.98 4.64
CA PRO A 174 -30.38 9.40 5.16
C PRO A 174 -31.43 9.42 4.05
N PRO A 175 -32.71 9.09 4.36
CA PRO A 175 -33.76 9.05 3.35
C PRO A 175 -33.99 10.43 2.72
N HIS A 176 -34.08 10.46 1.39
CA HIS A 176 -34.43 11.64 0.62
C HIS A 176 -35.86 12.11 0.95
N PRO A 177 -36.13 13.44 0.95
CA PRO A 177 -37.49 13.96 1.08
C PRO A 177 -38.38 13.53 -0.10
N PRO A 178 -39.68 13.32 0.11
CA PRO A 178 -40.58 12.85 -0.95
C PRO A 178 -40.73 13.92 -2.03
N GLY A 179 -40.33 13.59 -3.27
CA GLY A 179 -40.57 14.45 -4.43
C GLY A 179 -39.57 14.38 -5.59
N PHE A 180 -38.52 13.55 -5.54
CA PHE A 180 -37.58 13.42 -6.65
C PHE A 180 -37.86 12.13 -7.44
N ASP A 181 -38.44 12.27 -8.63
CA ASP A 181 -38.64 11.18 -9.61
C ASP A 181 -37.48 11.22 -10.63
N PRO A 182 -36.57 10.23 -10.65
CA PRO A 182 -35.43 10.22 -11.57
C PRO A 182 -35.73 9.58 -12.93
N HIS A 183 -36.99 9.30 -13.29
CA HIS A 183 -37.34 8.61 -14.54
C HIS A 183 -37.91 9.52 -15.64
N THR A 184 -37.48 10.78 -15.70
CA THR A 184 -37.83 11.65 -16.85
C THR A 184 -36.63 11.84 -17.79
N GLY A 185 -36.66 11.14 -18.93
CA GLY A 185 -35.98 11.58 -20.15
C GLY A 185 -34.86 10.71 -20.71
N HIS A 186 -35.17 9.48 -21.14
CA HIS A 186 -34.52 8.92 -22.34
C HIS A 186 -35.48 9.13 -23.51
N ASP A 187 -35.09 9.93 -24.50
CA ASP A 187 -35.62 9.79 -25.85
C ASP A 187 -34.50 9.95 -26.88
N HIS A 188 -34.49 9.06 -27.86
CA HIS A 188 -33.50 8.93 -28.92
C HIS A 188 -34.15 9.29 -30.26
N SER A 189 -33.34 9.96 -31.11
CA SER A 189 -33.33 9.92 -32.60
C SER A 189 -34.02 11.10 -33.34
N PRO A 190 -33.85 11.25 -34.68
CA PRO A 190 -32.62 11.51 -35.46
C PRO A 190 -32.80 12.62 -36.55
N GLY A 191 -31.72 13.06 -37.22
CA GLY A 191 -31.75 13.84 -38.49
C GLY A 191 -30.93 15.14 -38.46
N HIS A 192 -29.73 15.20 -39.06
CA HIS A 192 -29.43 15.63 -40.45
C HIS A 192 -29.84 17.09 -40.73
N TRP A 193 -28.89 18.00 -40.96
CA TRP A 193 -28.59 18.73 -42.21
C TRP A 193 -27.32 19.58 -42.02
N GLU A 194 -26.46 19.52 -43.03
CA GLU A 194 -25.26 20.34 -43.26
C GLU A 194 -25.53 21.84 -43.22
N HIS A 195 -24.51 22.64 -42.87
CA HIS A 195 -24.21 23.87 -43.61
C HIS A 195 -22.72 24.17 -43.55
N ASP A 196 -22.12 24.07 -44.73
CA ASP A 196 -20.82 24.59 -45.17
C ASP A 196 -20.64 26.08 -44.84
N LEU A 197 -19.46 26.46 -44.33
CA LEU A 197 -18.83 27.75 -44.62
C LEU A 197 -17.29 27.61 -44.62
N SER A 198 -16.77 27.40 -45.83
CA SER A 198 -15.74 28.24 -46.47
C SER A 198 -14.40 28.55 -45.76
N ALA A 199 -13.36 27.98 -46.37
CA ALA A 199 -11.96 28.37 -46.48
C ALA A 199 -11.59 29.83 -46.15
N HIS A 200 -10.43 30.02 -45.49
CA HIS A 200 -9.45 31.06 -45.84
C HIS A 200 -8.02 30.50 -45.75
N ASP A 201 -7.41 30.44 -46.94
CA ASP A 201 -5.99 30.30 -47.22
C ASP A 201 -5.27 31.60 -46.84
N HIS A 202 -4.08 31.49 -46.23
CA HIS A 202 -3.00 32.44 -46.45
C HIS A 202 -1.67 31.72 -46.24
N SER A 203 -1.11 31.25 -47.36
CA SER A 203 0.33 31.15 -47.53
C SER A 203 0.89 32.56 -47.75
N ASP A 204 1.95 32.95 -47.05
CA ASP A 204 2.99 33.78 -47.67
C ASP A 204 4.35 33.54 -46.98
N HIS A 205 5.24 32.97 -47.78
CA HIS A 205 6.69 32.92 -47.62
C HIS A 205 7.26 34.28 -48.03
N GLN A 206 8.23 34.82 -47.30
CA GLN A 206 9.31 35.58 -47.96
C GLN A 206 10.69 35.15 -47.47
N HIS A 207 11.44 34.66 -48.45
CA HIS A 207 12.89 34.73 -48.60
C HIS A 207 13.14 35.38 -49.97
#